data_AF-A0A442TD37-F1
#
_entry.id   AF-A0A442TD37-F1
#
_cell.length_a   1.000
_cell.length_b   1.000
_cell.length_c   1.000
_cell.angle_alpha   90.00
_cell.angle_beta   90.00
_cell.angle_gamma   90.00
#
_symmetry.space_group_name_H-M   'P 1'
#
loop_
_entity.id
_entity.type
_entity.pdbx_description
1 polymer ?
#
loop_
_entity_poly.entity_id
_entity_poly.type
_entity_poly.pdbx_seq_one_letter_code
_entity_poly.pdbx_strand_id
1 'polypeptide(L)' 'MSADPRITIADIRVLYCVKGAKKGFETAGLDFGKFIREGANASELRGHGYDAVIDRVVQSMAAKGHTDGR' A
#
# COMPACT_ATOMS: atom_id res chain seq x y z
N MET A 1 -16.66 11.15 1.40
CA MET A 1 -16.52 9.80 0.82
C MET A 1 -15.05 9.60 0.55
N SER A 2 -14.33 8.96 1.47
CA SER A 2 -12.90 8.74 1.31
C SER A 2 -12.72 7.81 0.11
N ALA A 3 -12.13 8.32 -0.97
CA ALA A 3 -11.64 7.46 -2.03
C ALA A 3 -10.78 6.40 -1.36
N ASP A 4 -11.00 5.14 -1.67
CA ASP A 4 -10.20 4.03 -1.16
C ASP A 4 -9.09 3.78 -2.19
N PRO A 5 -7.92 4.44 -2.04
CA PRO A 5 -6.93 4.42 -3.09
C PRO A 5 -6.36 3.02 -3.24
N ARG A 6 -6.14 2.64 -4.50
CA ARG A 6 -5.39 1.42 -4.83
C ARG A 6 -3.91 1.70 -4.55
N ILE A 7 -3.34 0.93 -3.63
CA ILE A 7 -1.93 1.01 -3.27
C ILE A 7 -1.18 -0.07 -4.04
N THR A 8 -0.08 0.32 -4.66
CA THR A 8 0.82 -0.60 -5.36
C THR A 8 2.16 -0.68 -4.65
N ILE A 9 2.98 -1.64 -5.09
CA ILE A 9 4.38 -1.69 -4.63
C ILE A 9 5.14 -0.40 -4.99
N ALA A 10 4.77 0.33 -6.04
CA ALA A 10 5.43 1.58 -6.39
C ALA A 10 5.29 2.64 -5.29
N ASP A 11 4.12 2.72 -4.67
CA ASP A 11 3.81 3.67 -3.60
C ASP A 11 4.51 3.29 -2.29
N ILE A 12 4.53 1.98 -1.96
CA ILE A 12 5.21 1.49 -0.75
C ILE A 12 6.73 1.68 -0.85
N ARG A 13 7.31 1.43 -2.03
CA ARG A 13 8.76 1.56 -2.29
C ARG A 13 9.33 2.96 -2.02
N VAL A 14 8.50 3.99 -2.04
CA VAL A 14 8.91 5.37 -1.75
C VAL A 14 9.32 5.53 -0.29
N LEU A 15 8.66 4.78 0.60
CA LEU A 15 8.81 4.91 2.05
C LEU A 15 9.54 3.72 2.68
N TYR A 16 9.41 2.54 2.10
CA TYR A 16 9.92 1.29 2.65
C TYR A 16 10.65 0.47 1.60
N CYS A 17 11.70 -0.25 2.01
CA CYS A 17 12.36 -1.19 1.11
C CYS A 17 11.45 -2.40 0.82
N VAL A 18 11.59 -2.98 -0.38
CA VAL A 18 10.80 -4.16 -0.82
C VAL A 18 10.91 -5.32 0.17
N LYS A 19 12.09 -5.50 0.79
CA LYS A 19 12.31 -6.54 1.81
C LYS A 19 11.49 -6.30 3.09
N GLY A 20 11.38 -5.03 3.52
CA GLY A 20 10.56 -4.65 4.67
C GLY A 20 9.07 -4.78 4.37
N ALA A 21 8.64 -4.35 3.18
CA ALA A 21 7.27 -4.54 2.71
C ALA A 21 6.91 -6.03 2.66
N LYS A 22 7.77 -6.88 2.06
CA LYS A 22 7.56 -8.32 1.98
C LYS A 22 7.38 -8.96 3.36
N LYS A 23 8.35 -8.75 4.27
CA LYS A 23 8.29 -9.28 5.64
C LYS A 23 7.02 -8.84 6.34
N GLY A 24 6.62 -7.59 6.07
CA GLY A 24 5.39 -7.06 6.57
C GLY A 24 4.15 -7.81 6.09
N PHE A 25 4.00 -7.94 4.78
CA PHE A 25 2.89 -8.68 4.17
C PHE A 25 2.84 -10.13 4.64
N GLU A 26 4.00 -10.80 4.75
CA GLU A 26 4.09 -12.17 5.28
C GLU A 26 3.59 -12.25 6.73
N THR A 27 3.90 -11.26 7.57
CA THR A 27 3.42 -11.19 8.96
C THR A 27 1.90 -10.99 9.05
N ALA A 28 1.32 -10.27 8.09
CA ALA A 28 -0.13 -10.05 8.00
C ALA A 28 -0.91 -11.21 7.38
N GLY A 29 -0.23 -12.25 6.88
CA GLY A 29 -0.87 -13.31 6.10
C GLY A 29 -1.35 -12.84 4.72
N LEU A 30 -0.79 -11.75 4.20
CA LEU A 30 -1.10 -11.22 2.88
C LEU A 30 -0.18 -11.81 1.82
N ASP A 31 -0.73 -12.13 0.65
CA ASP A 31 0.05 -12.61 -0.48
C ASP A 31 0.79 -11.44 -1.16
N PHE A 32 2.08 -11.32 -0.85
CA PHE A 32 2.93 -10.28 -1.42
C PHE A 32 3.07 -10.40 -2.95
N GLY A 33 3.02 -11.61 -3.50
CA GLY A 33 3.10 -11.84 -4.95
C GLY A 33 1.88 -11.30 -5.68
N LYS A 34 0.69 -11.54 -5.14
CA LYS A 34 -0.58 -10.99 -5.60
C LYS A 34 -0.58 -9.47 -5.51
N PHE A 35 -0.14 -8.93 -4.37
CA PHE A 35 -0.02 -7.49 -4.17
C PHE A 35 0.91 -6.80 -5.18
N ILE A 36 2.04 -7.42 -5.56
CA ILE A 36 2.92 -6.82 -6.58
C ILE A 36 2.23 -6.74 -7.95
N ARG A 37 1.42 -7.74 -8.30
CA ARG A 37 0.78 -7.83 -9.63
C ARG A 37 -0.46 -6.96 -9.74
N GLU A 38 -1.28 -6.98 -8.68
CA GLU A 38 -2.59 -6.35 -8.69
C GLU A 38 -2.59 -5.07 -7.85
N GLY A 39 -1.73 -4.93 -6.85
CA GLY A 39 -1.93 -3.95 -5.77
C GLY A 39 -3.05 -4.40 -4.84
N ALA A 40 -3.38 -3.56 -3.86
CA ALA A 40 -4.49 -3.77 -2.96
C ALA A 40 -5.10 -2.44 -2.53
N ASN A 41 -6.37 -2.50 -2.15
CA ASN A 41 -7.08 -1.35 -1.64
C ASN A 41 -6.56 -0.94 -0.25
N ALA A 42 -6.50 0.36 0.03
CA ALA A 42 -6.02 0.85 1.32
C ALA A 42 -6.82 0.29 2.51
N SER A 43 -8.15 0.17 2.36
CA SER A 43 -9.02 -0.41 3.38
C SER A 43 -8.77 -1.91 3.61
N GLU A 44 -8.47 -2.67 2.56
CA GLU A 44 -8.08 -4.07 2.70
C GLU A 44 -6.80 -4.19 3.52
N LEU A 45 -5.77 -3.42 3.17
CA LEU A 45 -4.48 -3.45 3.87
C LEU A 45 -4.60 -3.00 5.33
N ARG A 46 -5.42 -1.99 5.62
CA ARG A 46 -5.74 -1.57 7.01
C ARG A 46 -6.33 -2.71 7.83
N GLY A 47 -7.23 -3.51 7.25
CA GLY A 47 -7.84 -4.67 7.92
C GLY A 47 -6.84 -5.74 8.40
N HIS A 48 -5.60 -5.72 7.90
CA HIS A 48 -4.52 -6.64 8.29
C HIS A 48 -3.49 -6.04 9.26
N GLY A 49 -3.77 -4.89 9.88
CA GLY A 49 -2.88 -4.24 10.85
C GLY A 49 -1.76 -3.41 10.23
N TYR A 50 -1.90 -3.02 8.96
CA TYR A 50 -0.95 -2.14 8.25
C TYR A 50 -1.28 -0.65 8.41
N ASP A 51 -2.21 -0.27 9.29
CA ASP A 51 -2.81 1.06 9.35
C ASP A 51 -1.79 2.20 9.31
N ALA A 52 -0.76 2.16 10.15
CA ALA A 52 0.25 3.22 10.21
C ALA A 52 1.11 3.31 8.94
N VAL A 53 1.38 2.18 8.29
CA VAL A 53 2.14 2.13 7.02
C VAL A 53 1.28 2.67 5.90
N ILE A 54 0.03 2.21 5.81
CA ILE A 54 -0.93 2.63 4.79
C ILE A 54 -1.22 4.11 4.91
N ASP A 55 -1.41 4.63 6.12
CA ASP A 55 -1.70 6.05 6.30
C ASP A 55 -0.56 6.94 5.78
N ARG A 56 0.69 6.56 6.06
CA ARG A 56 1.86 7.26 5.49
C ARG A 56 1.94 7.17 3.98
N VAL A 57 1.62 6.01 3.41
CA VAL A 57 1.60 5.82 1.95
C VAL A 57 0.51 6.69 1.33
N VAL A 58 -0.71 6.68 1.88
CA VAL A 58 -1.83 7.51 1.43
C VAL A 58 -1.51 9.00 1.54
N GLN A 59 -0.91 9.44 2.64
CA GLN A 59 -0.44 10.82 2.79
C GLN A 59 0.62 11.18 1.73
N SER A 60 1.56 10.27 1.43
CA SER A 60 2.56 10.48 0.40
C SER A 60 1.95 10.55 -1.02
N MET A 61 0.92 9.74 -1.29
CA MET A 61 0.16 9.78 -2.54
C MET A 61 -0.62 11.10 -2.69
N ALA A 62 -1.26 11.57 -1.62
CA ALA A 62 -1.97 12.84 -1.60
C ALA A 62 -1.02 14.03 -1.82
N ALA A 63 0.16 14.01 -1.19
CA ALA A 63 1.19 15.04 -1.36
C ALA A 63 1.78 15.06 -2.78
N LYS A 64 1.82 13.91 -3.47
CA LYS A 64 2.26 13.79 -4.86
C LYS A 64 1.17 14.15 -5.88
N GLY A 65 -0.05 14.45 -5.44
CA GLY A 65 -1.17 14.72 -6.34
C GLY A 65 -1.45 13.53 -7.25
N HIS A 66 -1.53 12.32 -6.68
CA HIS A 66 -1.73 11.07 -7.42
C HIS A 66 -2.95 11.18 -8.34
N THR A 67 -2.67 11.54 -9.58
CA THR A 67 -3.57 11.44 -10.71
C THR A 67 -3.45 9.98 -11.10
N ASP A 68 -4.46 9.16 -10.79
CA ASP A 68 -4.64 7.84 -11.38
C ASP A 68 -4.95 8.05 -12.87
N GLY A 69 -3.91 8.45 -13.60
CA GLY A 69 -3.90 8.60 -15.05
C GLY A 69 -3.41 7.30 -15.64
N ARG A 70 -4.32 6.35 -15.76
CA ARG A 70 -4.30 5.42 -16.89
C ARG A 70 -5.28 5.95 -17.94
#